data_AF-G4YNU3-F1
#
_entry.id   AF-G4YNU3-F1
#
_cell.length_a   1.000
_cell.length_b   1.000
_cell.length_c   1.000
_cell.angle_alpha   90.00
_cell.angle_beta   90.00
_cell.angle_gamma   90.00
#
_symmetry.space_group_name_H-M   'P 1'
#
loop_
_entity.id
_entity.type
_entity.pdbx_description
1 polymer ?
#
loop_
_entity_poly.entity_id
_entity_poly.type
_entity_poly.pdbx_seq_one_letter_code
_entity_poly.pdbx_strand_id
1 'polypeptide(L)'
;VGPTSWRLNWSSLEKVCPVKELLIAGARWNTWPTHYYRVHAGILCHTVVPQYNVHAMYILENSTYNRTSASCSGQTIAFHGNFYHGSFGYYAIYAETQGAYCMQDGTAYLTVSGLGKYDINGLRLAQDRGDVEYRMSYWYIFTGTSFTLVRIPTLRRSFVSCRRFAKHCDQMAEPIRIQEAIV
;
A
#
# COMPACT_ATOMS: atom_id res chain seq x y z
N VAL A 1 29.03 -23.31 15.98
CA VAL A 1 28.41 -23.79 14.72
C VAL A 1 28.28 -22.59 13.81
N GLY A 2 29.14 -22.47 12.79
CA GLY A 2 29.20 -21.30 11.91
C GLY A 2 27.99 -21.22 10.96
N PRO A 3 27.73 -20.05 10.36
CA PRO A 3 26.56 -19.85 9.52
C PRO A 3 26.74 -20.62 8.22
N THR A 4 25.89 -21.61 7.98
CA THR A 4 25.80 -22.28 6.68
C THR A 4 25.33 -21.26 5.64
N SER A 5 26.10 -21.13 4.56
CA SER A 5 25.79 -20.28 3.42
C SER A 5 24.47 -20.70 2.77
N TRP A 6 23.40 -19.94 3.00
CA TRP A 6 22.14 -20.11 2.26
C TRP A 6 22.34 -19.60 0.83
N ARG A 7 22.78 -20.46 -0.09
CA ARG A 7 22.68 -20.16 -1.53
C ARG A 7 21.19 -20.18 -1.88
N LEU A 8 20.58 -19.01 -2.06
CA LEU A 8 19.27 -18.85 -2.69
C LEU A 8 19.35 -19.48 -4.09
N ASN A 9 18.81 -20.68 -4.26
CA ASN A 9 18.68 -21.30 -5.58
C ASN A 9 17.38 -20.79 -6.21
N TRP A 10 17.49 -19.75 -7.05
CA TRP A 10 16.36 -19.05 -7.68
C TRP A 10 15.38 -20.00 -8.39
N SER A 11 15.89 -21.05 -9.04
CA SER A 11 15.08 -22.07 -9.71
C SER A 11 14.17 -22.87 -8.77
N SER A 12 14.49 -22.92 -7.47
CA SER A 12 13.64 -23.52 -6.45
C SER A 12 12.61 -22.54 -5.89
N LEU A 13 12.91 -21.23 -5.91
CA LEU A 13 12.07 -20.21 -5.33
C LEU A 13 10.83 -19.94 -6.19
N GLU A 14 10.98 -19.84 -7.51
CA GLU A 14 9.85 -19.64 -8.43
C GLU A 14 8.88 -20.83 -8.44
N LYS A 15 9.37 -22.04 -8.14
CA LYS A 15 8.51 -23.23 -7.99
C LYS A 15 7.66 -23.18 -6.73
N VAL A 16 8.17 -22.53 -5.68
CA VAL A 16 7.50 -22.41 -4.38
C VAL A 16 6.62 -21.16 -4.33
N CYS A 17 7.07 -20.07 -4.94
CA CYS A 17 6.43 -18.77 -5.00
C CYS A 17 6.22 -18.39 -6.48
N PRO A 18 5.11 -18.85 -7.10
CA PRO A 18 4.96 -18.84 -8.55
C PRO A 18 4.36 -17.54 -9.11
N VAL A 19 4.01 -16.58 -8.27
CA VAL A 19 3.39 -15.32 -8.69
C VAL A 19 4.41 -14.44 -9.40
N LYS A 20 4.10 -14.07 -10.64
CA LYS A 20 4.97 -13.25 -11.51
C LYS A 20 4.49 -11.81 -11.63
N GLU A 21 3.17 -11.62 -11.62
CA GLU A 21 2.53 -10.33 -11.82
C GLU A 21 1.36 -10.17 -10.86
N LEU A 22 1.15 -8.96 -10.32
CA LEU A 22 -0.09 -8.57 -9.67
C LEU A 22 -0.86 -7.62 -10.58
N LEU A 23 -2.14 -7.90 -10.81
CA LEU A 23 -3.07 -6.96 -11.41
C LEU A 23 -3.92 -6.37 -10.29
N ILE A 24 -3.63 -5.13 -9.91
CA ILE A 24 -4.31 -4.41 -8.83
C ILE A 24 -4.82 -3.09 -9.36
N ALA A 25 -6.12 -2.82 -9.17
CA ALA A 25 -6.77 -1.58 -9.60
C ALA A 25 -6.53 -1.22 -11.09
N GLY A 26 -6.46 -2.23 -11.96
CA GLY A 26 -6.22 -2.06 -13.41
C GLY A 26 -4.75 -1.81 -13.79
N ALA A 27 -3.84 -1.72 -12.82
CA ALA A 27 -2.41 -1.61 -13.06
C ALA A 27 -1.71 -2.97 -12.90
N ARG A 28 -0.69 -3.23 -13.73
CA ARG A 28 0.16 -4.43 -13.65
C ARG A 28 1.45 -4.13 -12.91
N TRP A 29 1.82 -5.04 -12.02
CA TRP A 29 2.95 -4.91 -11.09
C TRP A 29 3.81 -6.16 -11.22
N ASN A 30 5.02 -6.05 -11.78
CA ASN A 30 5.89 -7.22 -11.96
C ASN A 30 6.60 -7.55 -10.65
N THR A 31 6.38 -8.77 -10.16
CA THR A 31 6.87 -9.19 -8.84
C THR A 31 8.03 -10.15 -8.96
N TRP A 32 8.97 -10.04 -8.03
CA TRP A 32 10.09 -10.96 -7.93
C TRP A 32 10.12 -11.57 -6.53
N PRO A 33 10.04 -12.91 -6.40
CA PRO A 33 10.15 -13.54 -5.10
C PRO A 33 11.58 -13.42 -4.59
N THR A 34 11.73 -13.13 -3.31
CA THR A 34 13.06 -13.00 -2.68
C THR A 34 13.34 -14.12 -1.69
N HIS A 35 12.32 -14.58 -0.96
CA HIS A 35 12.40 -15.66 0.02
C HIS A 35 10.98 -16.09 0.42
N TYR A 36 10.88 -17.15 1.22
CA TYR A 36 9.61 -17.61 1.79
C TYR A 36 9.78 -18.06 3.24
N TYR A 37 8.67 -18.08 3.96
CA TYR A 37 8.55 -18.63 5.30
C TYR A 37 7.55 -19.78 5.29
N ARG A 38 7.81 -20.82 6.11
CA ARG A 38 6.82 -21.85 6.41
C ARG A 38 6.03 -21.39 7.64
N VAL A 39 4.72 -21.24 7.49
CA VAL A 39 3.78 -20.84 8.55
C VAL A 39 2.67 -21.88 8.67
N HIS A 40 1.87 -21.84 9.74
CA HIS A 40 0.77 -22.81 9.94
C HIS A 40 -0.24 -22.81 8.77
N ALA A 41 -0.52 -21.66 8.17
CA ALA A 41 -1.43 -21.51 7.05
C ALA A 41 -0.84 -21.93 5.68
N GLY A 42 0.45 -22.29 5.62
CA GLY A 42 1.11 -22.71 4.37
C GLY A 42 2.45 -22.02 4.13
N ILE A 43 2.72 -21.68 2.87
CA ILE A 43 3.95 -20.98 2.47
C ILE A 43 3.65 -19.49 2.32
N LEU A 44 4.31 -18.67 3.13
CA LEU A 44 4.28 -17.21 3.02
C LEU A 44 5.44 -16.76 2.13
N CYS A 45 5.12 -16.30 0.93
CA CYS A 45 6.08 -15.82 -0.05
C CYS A 45 6.30 -14.31 0.12
N HIS A 46 7.55 -13.88 0.26
CA HIS A 46 7.91 -12.47 0.16
C HIS A 46 8.36 -12.14 -1.25
N THR A 47 7.81 -11.07 -1.80
CA THR A 47 8.14 -10.54 -3.12
C THR A 47 8.43 -9.06 -3.07
N VAL A 48 9.13 -8.57 -4.08
CA VAL A 48 9.31 -7.14 -4.31
C VAL A 48 8.72 -6.75 -5.66
N VAL A 49 8.21 -5.52 -5.76
CA VAL A 49 7.85 -4.88 -7.02
C VAL A 49 8.81 -3.70 -7.22
N PRO A 50 9.97 -3.91 -7.86
CA PRO A 50 11.00 -2.89 -7.95
C PRO A 50 10.51 -1.60 -8.63
N GLN A 51 9.61 -1.74 -9.60
CA GLN A 51 9.02 -0.65 -10.40
C GLN A 51 8.30 0.40 -9.55
N TYR A 52 7.76 -0.02 -8.41
CA TYR A 52 6.93 0.81 -7.55
C TYR A 52 7.49 0.90 -6.12
N ASN A 53 8.73 0.44 -5.90
CA ASN A 53 9.35 0.35 -4.57
C ASN A 53 8.41 -0.28 -3.54
N VAL A 54 7.95 -1.50 -3.84
CA VAL A 54 6.99 -2.24 -3.01
C VAL A 54 7.59 -3.51 -2.48
N HIS A 55 7.27 -3.80 -1.23
CA HIS A 55 7.42 -5.10 -0.61
C HIS A 55 6.04 -5.71 -0.46
N ALA A 56 5.87 -6.95 -0.87
CA ALA A 56 4.61 -7.65 -0.76
C ALA A 56 4.84 -9.05 -0.20
N MET A 57 3.85 -9.55 0.52
CA MET A 57 3.83 -10.94 0.96
C MET A 57 2.49 -11.57 0.64
N TYR A 58 2.49 -12.86 0.34
CA TYR A 58 1.27 -13.57 0.02
C TYR A 58 1.32 -15.04 0.41
N ILE A 59 0.14 -15.62 0.59
CA ILE A 59 -0.13 -17.04 0.72
C ILE A 59 -1.13 -17.43 -0.38
N LEU A 60 -0.88 -18.58 -0.99
CA LEU A 60 -1.83 -19.22 -1.89
C LEU A 60 -2.57 -20.30 -1.10
N GLU A 61 -3.88 -20.17 -1.00
CA GLU A 61 -4.74 -21.12 -0.29
C GLU A 61 -5.30 -22.14 -1.27
N ASN A 62 -5.39 -23.41 -0.87
CA ASN A 62 -5.93 -24.49 -1.71
C ASN A 62 -7.46 -24.45 -1.77
N SER A 63 -8.02 -23.28 -2.11
CA SER A 63 -9.44 -23.01 -2.29
C SER A 63 -9.64 -22.29 -3.62
N THR A 64 -10.75 -22.57 -4.29
CA THR A 64 -11.07 -21.96 -5.58
C THR A 64 -11.64 -20.56 -5.36
N TYR A 65 -11.13 -19.57 -6.10
CA TYR A 65 -11.64 -18.21 -6.06
C TYR A 65 -12.45 -17.89 -7.32
N ASN A 66 -13.73 -17.56 -7.16
CA ASN A 66 -14.69 -17.45 -8.26
C ASN A 66 -14.61 -16.14 -9.06
N ARG A 67 -13.81 -15.16 -8.63
CA ARG A 67 -13.75 -13.83 -9.27
C ARG A 67 -12.44 -13.64 -10.03
N THR A 68 -12.37 -14.21 -11.24
CA THR A 68 -11.22 -14.11 -12.14
C THR A 68 -11.61 -13.59 -13.52
N SER A 69 -10.60 -13.24 -14.34
CA SER A 69 -10.81 -13.00 -15.76
C SER A 69 -11.33 -14.28 -16.44
N ALA A 70 -12.17 -14.11 -17.47
CA ALA A 70 -12.73 -15.24 -18.22
C ALA A 70 -11.64 -16.18 -18.80
N SER A 71 -10.44 -15.64 -19.06
CA SER A 71 -9.30 -16.40 -19.56
C SER A 71 -8.68 -17.37 -18.57
N CYS A 72 -9.00 -17.29 -17.26
CA CYS A 72 -8.47 -18.19 -16.24
C CYS A 72 -9.56 -19.00 -15.51
N SER A 73 -10.69 -19.26 -16.15
CA SER A 73 -11.76 -20.06 -15.56
C SER A 73 -11.29 -21.48 -15.22
N GLY A 74 -11.50 -21.93 -13.98
CA GLY A 74 -11.22 -23.30 -13.54
C GLY A 74 -9.76 -23.62 -13.20
N GLN A 75 -8.83 -22.66 -13.29
CA GLN A 75 -7.40 -22.83 -12.95
C GLN A 75 -6.92 -21.79 -11.93
N THR A 76 -7.74 -21.54 -10.91
CA THR A 76 -7.53 -20.44 -9.97
C THR A 76 -7.34 -20.95 -8.55
N ILE A 77 -6.41 -20.30 -7.86
CA ILE A 77 -6.08 -20.56 -6.46
C ILE A 77 -6.34 -19.26 -5.70
N ALA A 78 -6.99 -19.34 -4.55
CA ALA A 78 -7.21 -18.16 -3.72
C ALA A 78 -5.88 -17.54 -3.28
N PHE A 79 -5.82 -16.22 -3.39
CA PHE A 79 -4.67 -15.42 -3.02
C PHE A 79 -5.05 -14.52 -1.85
N HIS A 80 -4.23 -14.56 -0.80
CA HIS A 80 -4.29 -13.63 0.31
C HIS A 80 -2.90 -13.05 0.54
N GLY A 81 -2.81 -11.73 0.66
CA GLY A 81 -1.53 -11.08 0.86
C GLY A 81 -1.66 -9.65 1.31
N ASN A 82 -0.53 -8.99 1.47
CA ASN A 82 -0.46 -7.56 1.70
C ASN A 82 0.74 -6.98 0.99
N PHE A 83 0.75 -5.66 0.86
CA PHE A 83 1.90 -4.95 0.35
C PHE A 83 2.13 -3.61 1.05
N TYR A 84 3.39 -3.19 1.02
CA TYR A 84 3.88 -1.92 1.53
C TYR A 84 4.36 -1.08 0.35
N HIS A 85 3.72 0.07 0.13
CA HIS A 85 4.05 0.99 -0.96
C HIS A 85 4.55 2.33 -0.44
N GLY A 86 5.57 2.86 -1.12
CA GLY A 86 6.02 4.24 -0.98
C GLY A 86 6.56 4.56 0.41
N SER A 87 7.81 4.17 0.67
CA SER A 87 8.52 4.55 1.88
C SER A 87 9.23 5.90 1.73
N PHE A 88 8.67 6.95 2.33
CA PHE A 88 9.45 8.15 2.67
C PHE A 88 9.88 8.03 4.14
N GLY A 89 11.15 7.69 4.37
CA GLY A 89 11.66 7.42 5.72
C GLY A 89 11.13 6.09 6.28
N TYR A 90 10.66 6.09 7.54
CA TYR A 90 10.12 4.89 8.21
C TYR A 90 8.64 4.61 7.90
N TYR A 91 7.95 5.50 7.19
CA TYR A 91 6.53 5.37 6.92
C TYR A 91 6.26 4.49 5.68
N ALA A 92 5.37 3.51 5.77
CA ALA A 92 4.90 2.75 4.61
C ALA A 92 3.36 2.71 4.55
N ILE A 93 2.82 2.89 3.34
CA ILE A 93 1.40 2.64 3.08
C ILE A 93 1.21 1.12 3.03
N TYR A 94 0.40 0.60 3.93
CA TYR A 94 0.06 -0.81 3.99
C TYR A 94 -1.28 -1.06 3.30
N ALA A 95 -1.36 -2.10 2.48
CA ALA A 95 -2.59 -2.51 1.85
C ALA A 95 -2.74 -4.02 1.92
N GLU A 96 -3.92 -4.46 2.33
CA GLU A 96 -4.31 -5.87 2.29
C GLU A 96 -4.94 -6.17 0.94
N THR A 97 -4.61 -7.34 0.42
CA THR A 97 -5.01 -7.79 -0.90
C THR A 97 -5.58 -9.19 -0.83
N GLN A 98 -6.67 -9.37 -1.56
CA GLN A 98 -7.32 -10.65 -1.74
C GLN A 98 -7.73 -10.82 -3.19
N GLY A 99 -7.70 -12.05 -3.69
CA GLY A 99 -8.05 -12.31 -5.07
C GLY A 99 -7.75 -13.73 -5.50
N ALA A 100 -7.38 -13.87 -6.76
CA ALA A 100 -7.07 -15.15 -7.36
C ALA A 100 -5.73 -15.13 -8.07
N TYR A 101 -4.94 -16.17 -7.81
CA TYR A 101 -3.81 -16.51 -8.64
C TYR A 101 -4.24 -17.40 -9.81
N CYS A 102 -3.82 -17.03 -11.01
CA CYS A 102 -4.03 -17.81 -12.22
C CYS A 102 -2.81 -18.67 -12.54
N MET A 103 -3.01 -19.99 -12.61
CA MET A 103 -1.91 -20.93 -12.90
C MET A 103 -1.42 -20.85 -14.34
N GLN A 104 -2.27 -20.42 -15.28
CA GLN A 104 -1.96 -20.42 -16.71
C GLN A 104 -0.99 -19.30 -17.11
N ASP A 105 -1.21 -18.09 -16.61
CA ASP A 105 -0.40 -16.90 -16.94
C ASP A 105 0.54 -16.47 -15.81
N GLY A 106 0.40 -17.03 -14.60
CA GLY A 106 1.20 -16.66 -13.43
C GLY A 106 0.81 -15.32 -12.80
N THR A 107 -0.36 -14.77 -13.15
CA THR A 107 -0.85 -13.46 -12.70
C THR A 107 -1.79 -13.62 -11.51
N ALA A 108 -1.61 -12.79 -10.49
CA ALA A 108 -2.54 -12.63 -9.38
C ALA A 108 -3.48 -11.45 -9.64
N TYR A 109 -4.78 -11.74 -9.77
CA TYR A 109 -5.85 -10.78 -9.98
C TYR A 109 -6.40 -10.35 -8.63
N LEU A 110 -6.07 -9.14 -8.18
CA LEU A 110 -6.27 -8.73 -6.80
C LEU A 110 -7.22 -7.55 -6.64
N THR A 111 -7.89 -7.54 -5.50
CA THR A 111 -8.64 -6.41 -4.97
C THR A 111 -8.05 -6.00 -3.64
N VAL A 112 -8.09 -4.70 -3.34
CA VAL A 112 -7.66 -4.19 -2.04
C VAL A 112 -8.80 -4.42 -1.05
N SER A 113 -8.55 -5.20 0.00
CA SER A 113 -9.51 -5.51 1.07
C SER A 113 -9.38 -4.58 2.28
N GLY A 114 -8.20 -4.01 2.49
CA GLY A 114 -7.91 -3.16 3.64
C GLY A 114 -6.78 -2.17 3.33
N LEU A 115 -6.81 -1.02 4.00
CA LEU A 115 -5.78 0.01 3.90
C LEU A 115 -5.33 0.43 5.29
N GLY A 116 -4.03 0.59 5.46
CA GLY A 116 -3.40 0.94 6.72
C GLY A 116 -2.09 1.70 6.51
N LYS A 117 -1.44 2.00 7.64
CA LYS A 117 -0.20 2.76 7.69
C LYS A 117 0.67 2.18 8.77
N TYR A 118 1.93 1.89 8.46
CA TYR A 118 2.82 1.26 9.42
C TYR A 118 4.24 1.80 9.31
N ASP A 119 4.86 1.99 10.47
CA ASP A 119 6.23 2.50 10.54
C ASP A 119 7.23 1.35 10.45
N ILE A 120 7.62 1.00 9.22
CA ILE A 120 8.57 -0.07 8.94
C ILE A 120 9.43 0.25 7.70
N ASN A 121 10.71 -0.09 7.75
CA ASN A 121 11.61 0.04 6.59
C ASN A 121 12.80 -0.95 6.69
N GLY A 122 13.56 -1.05 5.60
CA GLY A 122 14.83 -1.76 5.51
C GLY A 122 14.69 -3.25 5.80
N LEU A 123 15.63 -3.79 6.58
CA LEU A 123 15.66 -5.21 6.91
C LEU A 123 14.41 -5.67 7.66
N ARG A 124 13.84 -4.82 8.53
CA ARG A 124 12.62 -5.16 9.28
C ARG A 124 11.44 -5.34 8.32
N LEU A 125 11.31 -4.48 7.32
CA LEU A 125 10.28 -4.61 6.28
C LEU A 125 10.46 -5.91 5.48
N ALA A 126 11.69 -6.18 5.06
CA ALA A 126 12.01 -7.40 4.32
C ALA A 126 11.77 -8.69 5.13
N GLN A 127 11.72 -8.61 6.46
CA GLN A 127 11.50 -9.75 7.35
C GLN A 127 10.12 -9.77 8.00
N ASP A 128 9.26 -8.81 7.68
CA ASP A 128 7.90 -8.74 8.20
C ASP A 128 7.10 -9.95 7.69
N ARG A 129 6.31 -10.54 8.59
CA ARG A 129 5.51 -11.75 8.29
C ARG A 129 4.02 -11.48 8.33
N GLY A 130 3.62 -10.21 8.45
CA GLY A 130 2.24 -9.85 8.76
C GLY A 130 1.92 -10.07 10.24
N ASP A 131 0.83 -9.45 10.66
CA ASP A 131 0.26 -9.58 12.01
C ASP A 131 -1.26 -9.37 11.89
N VAL A 132 -2.03 -9.94 12.82
CA VAL A 132 -3.47 -9.73 12.98
C VAL A 132 -3.78 -8.47 13.81
N GLU A 133 -2.79 -7.94 14.51
CA GLU A 133 -2.96 -6.73 15.31
C GLU A 133 -3.06 -5.46 14.45
N TYR A 134 -3.71 -4.45 15.03
CA TYR A 134 -3.85 -3.15 14.38
C TYR A 134 -2.48 -2.49 14.18
N ARG A 135 -2.12 -2.24 12.92
CA ARG A 135 -0.89 -1.55 12.54
C ARG A 135 -1.10 -0.03 12.54
N MET A 136 -0.32 0.65 13.38
CA MET A 136 -0.35 2.11 13.53
C MET A 136 0.95 2.75 13.03
N SER A 137 0.86 3.98 12.54
CA SER A 137 2.00 4.80 12.17
C SER A 137 2.05 6.08 13.02
N TYR A 138 3.08 6.18 13.87
CA TYR A 138 3.38 7.37 14.65
C TYR A 138 3.88 8.50 13.74
N TRP A 139 4.66 8.17 12.71
CA TRP A 139 5.09 9.17 11.73
C TRP A 139 3.92 9.80 11.00
N TYR A 140 2.90 9.01 10.65
CA TYR A 140 1.68 9.54 10.05
C TYR A 140 0.91 10.46 11.00
N ILE A 141 0.76 10.06 12.26
CA ILE A 141 0.10 10.89 13.27
C ILE A 141 0.87 12.19 13.47
N PHE A 142 2.19 12.12 13.60
CA PHE A 142 3.05 13.28 13.78
C PHE A 142 2.96 14.24 12.59
N THR A 143 3.22 13.75 11.38
CA THR A 143 3.18 14.58 10.16
C THR A 143 1.80 15.18 9.92
N GLY A 144 0.74 14.39 10.08
CA GLY A 144 -0.64 14.85 9.97
C GLY A 144 -0.98 15.92 11.01
N THR A 145 -0.54 15.74 12.25
CA THR A 145 -0.72 16.72 13.33
C THR A 145 0.04 18.00 13.05
N SER A 146 1.33 17.91 12.68
CA SER A 146 2.15 19.08 12.33
C SER A 146 1.53 19.88 11.17
N PHE A 147 1.09 19.19 10.11
CA PHE A 147 0.47 19.83 8.97
C PHE A 147 -0.85 20.52 9.33
N THR A 148 -1.64 19.89 10.20
CA THR A 148 -2.89 20.46 10.73
C THR A 148 -2.62 21.69 11.60
N LEU A 149 -1.62 21.63 12.48
CA LEU A 149 -1.23 22.75 13.34
C LEU A 149 -0.73 23.96 12.54
N VAL A 150 -0.11 23.75 11.38
CA VAL A 150 0.27 24.83 10.46
C VAL A 150 -0.93 25.35 9.67
N ARG A 151 -1.86 24.49 9.25
CA ARG A 151 -3.03 24.90 8.45
C ARG A 151 -4.07 25.69 9.25
N ILE A 152 -4.33 25.31 10.50
CA ILE A 152 -5.31 26.00 11.36
C ILE A 152 -5.07 27.52 11.45
N PRO A 153 -3.88 28.02 11.82
CA PRO A 153 -3.63 29.46 11.90
C PRO A 153 -3.67 30.13 10.53
N THR A 154 -3.22 29.45 9.47
CA THR A 154 -3.28 29.97 8.09
C THR A 154 -4.72 30.19 7.66
N LEU A 155 -5.58 29.17 7.80
CA LEU A 155 -7.01 29.28 7.49
C LEU A 155 -7.71 30.34 8.36
N ARG A 156 -7.35 30.43 9.65
CA ARG A 156 -7.89 31.46 10.54
C ARG A 156 -7.48 32.87 10.08
N ARG A 157 -6.22 33.08 9.71
CA ARG A 157 -5.72 34.37 9.19
C ARG A 157 -6.42 34.75 7.89
N SER A 158 -6.56 33.80 6.96
CA SER A 158 -7.30 34.01 5.71
C SER A 158 -8.76 34.39 5.99
N PHE A 159 -9.45 33.64 6.87
CA PHE A 159 -10.83 33.96 7.26
C PHE A 159 -10.97 35.36 7.88
N VAL A 160 -10.08 35.73 8.81
CA VAL A 160 -10.09 37.07 9.42
C VAL A 160 -9.82 38.16 8.38
N SER A 161 -8.90 37.93 7.43
CA SER A 161 -8.61 38.85 6.34
C SER A 161 -9.82 39.04 5.43
N CYS A 162 -10.42 37.96 4.91
CA CYS A 162 -11.64 38.00 4.09
C CYS A 162 -12.78 38.71 4.83
N ARG A 163 -12.99 38.42 6.11
CA ARG A 163 -14.04 39.05 6.93
C ARG A 163 -13.82 40.56 7.09
N ARG A 164 -12.58 41.00 7.31
CA ARG A 164 -12.24 42.43 7.45
C ARG A 164 -12.41 43.16 6.11
N PHE A 165 -11.96 42.55 5.02
CA PHE A 165 -12.15 43.08 3.68
C PHE A 165 -13.64 43.28 3.36
N ALA A 166 -14.46 42.25 3.56
CA ALA A 166 -15.90 42.33 3.35
C ALA A 166 -16.55 43.45 4.17
N LYS A 167 -16.17 43.59 5.45
CA LYS A 167 -16.65 44.69 6.30
C LYS A 167 -16.25 46.08 5.78
N HIS A 168 -15.05 46.22 5.23
CA HIS A 168 -14.57 47.49 4.70
C HIS A 168 -15.30 47.88 3.40
N CYS A 169 -15.53 46.92 2.50
CA CYS A 169 -16.35 47.14 1.30
C CYS A 169 -17.79 47.55 1.67
N ASP A 170 -18.39 46.88 2.65
CA ASP A 170 -19.73 47.20 3.17
C ASP A 170 -19.80 48.65 3.70
N GLN A 171 -18.77 49.10 4.42
CA GLN A 171 -18.67 50.48 4.90
C GLN A 171 -18.52 51.54 3.79
N MET A 172 -17.90 51.18 2.67
CA MET A 172 -17.70 52.07 1.52
C MET A 172 -18.80 51.96 0.47
N ALA A 173 -19.83 51.12 0.71
CA ALA A 173 -20.87 50.78 -0.25
C ALA A 173 -20.31 50.24 -1.59
N GLU A 174 -19.13 49.61 -1.54
CA GLU A 174 -18.49 49.00 -2.70
C GLU A 174 -18.91 47.53 -2.84
N PRO A 175 -19.33 47.06 -4.02
CA PRO A 175 -19.74 45.68 -4.22
C PRO A 175 -18.55 44.73 -4.15
N ILE A 176 -18.70 43.64 -3.38
CA ILE A 176 -17.66 42.60 -3.28
C ILE A 176 -17.65 41.78 -4.58
N ARG A 177 -16.61 41.94 -5.39
CA ARG A 177 -16.36 41.10 -6.57
C ARG A 177 -15.61 39.84 -6.15
N ILE A 178 -16.29 38.70 -6.16
CA ILE A 178 -15.73 37.40 -5.71
C ILE A 178 -14.44 37.03 -6.46
N GLN A 179 -14.30 37.43 -7.72
CA GLN A 179 -13.07 37.22 -8.52
C GLN A 179 -11.83 37.95 -7.98
N GLU A 180 -12.00 39.01 -7.18
CA GLU A 180 -10.90 39.75 -6.55
C GLU A 180 -10.65 39.30 -5.10
N ALA A 181 -11.57 38.53 -4.52
CA ALA A 181 -11.53 38.06 -3.13
C ALA A 181 -10.91 36.65 -2.97
N ILE A 182 -10.65 35.95 -4.08
CA ILE A 182 -9.98 34.64 -4.10
C ILE A 182 -8.60 34.86 -4.72
N VAL A 183 -7.55 34.80 -3.88
CA VAL A 183 -6.14 34.67 -4.30
C VAL A 183 -5.66 33.28 -3.92
#